data_AF-A0A526Z1M0-F1
#
_entry.id   AF-A0A526Z1M0-F1
#
_cell.length_a   1.000
_cell.length_b   1.000
_cell.length_c   1.000
_cell.angle_alpha   90.00
_cell.angle_beta   90.00
_cell.angle_gamma   90.00
#
_symmetry.space_group_name_H-M   'P 1'
#
loop_
_entity.id
_entity.type
_entity.pdbx_description
1 polymer ?
#
loop_
_entity_poly.entity_id
_entity_poly.type
_entity_poly.pdbx_seq_one_letter_code
_entity_poly.pdbx_strand_id
1 'polypeptide(L)'
;WYQLAAAQGNASAMHNLAVLFAMAADGVTDNESAAHWFQAAADLGVKDSQFNLGILAAKGVGMKQNLEESYKWFALVAKTGDKDAAAKRDEIAKALRPEQLERARAATELWKAKPLDPAANSADVPESWQDGTPQTTA
;
A
#
# COMPACT_ATOMS: atom_id res chain seq x y z
N TRP A 1 -6.96 14.30 -10.93
CA TRP A 1 -7.87 13.68 -9.94
C TRP A 1 -7.13 12.90 -8.86
N TYR A 2 -6.31 11.88 -9.19
CA TYR A 2 -5.60 11.10 -8.16
C TYR A 2 -4.67 11.92 -7.26
N GLN A 3 -3.89 12.86 -7.80
CA GLN A 3 -3.03 13.74 -6.98
C GLN A 3 -3.81 14.52 -5.91
N LEU A 4 -4.93 15.11 -6.27
CA LEU A 4 -5.76 15.89 -5.35
C LEU A 4 -6.43 14.99 -4.29
N ALA A 5 -6.95 13.83 -4.68
CA ALA A 5 -7.56 12.88 -3.74
C ALA A 5 -6.51 12.27 -2.79
N ALA A 6 -5.33 11.90 -3.30
CA ALA A 6 -4.22 11.40 -2.50
C ALA A 6 -3.73 12.46 -1.50
N ALA A 7 -3.61 13.73 -1.92
CA ALA A 7 -3.25 14.84 -1.05
C ALA A 7 -4.29 15.09 0.07
N GLN A 8 -5.56 14.74 -0.16
CA GLN A 8 -6.62 14.84 0.83
C GLN A 8 -6.72 13.61 1.76
N GLY A 9 -5.87 12.60 1.60
CA GLY A 9 -5.89 11.42 2.47
C GLY A 9 -6.63 10.21 1.92
N ASN A 10 -7.07 10.22 0.65
CA ASN A 10 -7.71 9.06 0.04
C ASN A 10 -6.69 7.94 -0.23
N ALA A 11 -6.78 6.84 0.51
CA ALA A 11 -5.81 5.75 0.50
C ALA A 11 -5.76 5.01 -0.85
N SER A 12 -6.92 4.83 -1.50
CA SER A 12 -7.00 4.22 -2.83
C SER A 12 -6.37 5.12 -3.90
N ALA A 13 -6.56 6.43 -3.82
CA ALA A 13 -5.94 7.39 -4.72
C ALA A 13 -4.43 7.46 -4.52
N MET A 14 -3.93 7.35 -3.28
CA MET A 14 -2.50 7.22 -3.00
C MET A 14 -1.91 5.99 -3.68
N HIS A 15 -2.55 4.82 -3.55
CA HIS A 15 -2.11 3.60 -4.25
C HIS A 15 -2.07 3.79 -5.76
N ASN A 16 -3.16 4.29 -6.36
CA ASN A 16 -3.23 4.48 -7.81
C ASN A 16 -2.21 5.50 -8.31
N LEU A 17 -1.97 6.56 -7.56
CA LEU A 17 -0.94 7.54 -7.88
C LEU A 17 0.47 6.94 -7.81
N ALA A 18 0.75 6.12 -6.81
CA ALA A 18 2.01 5.39 -6.70
C ALA A 18 2.23 4.46 -7.91
N VAL A 19 1.18 3.75 -8.32
CA VAL A 19 1.20 2.89 -9.52
C VAL A 19 1.51 3.71 -10.77
N LEU A 20 0.89 4.89 -10.94
CA LEU A 20 1.17 5.77 -12.08
C LEU A 20 2.63 6.27 -12.10
N PHE A 21 3.22 6.58 -10.95
CA PHE A 21 4.63 6.95 -10.89
C PHE A 21 5.57 5.78 -11.18
N ALA A 22 5.19 4.56 -10.76
CA ALA A 22 5.94 3.34 -11.01
C ALA A 22 5.79 2.82 -12.46
N MET A 23 4.68 3.14 -13.11
CA MET A 23 4.38 2.77 -14.49
C MET A 23 4.59 4.00 -15.38
N ALA A 24 5.81 4.18 -15.88
CA ALA A 24 6.17 5.26 -16.79
C ALA A 24 5.19 5.33 -17.98
N ALA A 25 4.18 6.21 -17.91
CA ALA A 25 3.19 6.38 -18.97
C ALA A 25 3.81 7.03 -20.23
N ASP A 26 4.95 7.71 -20.08
CA ASP A 26 5.65 8.51 -21.08
C ASP A 26 7.19 8.26 -21.12
N GLY A 27 7.67 7.22 -20.43
CA GLY A 27 9.03 6.69 -20.61
C GLY A 27 10.04 6.94 -19.48
N VAL A 28 9.68 7.66 -18.40
CA VAL A 28 10.54 7.78 -17.21
C VAL A 28 9.73 7.46 -15.94
N THR A 29 10.20 6.49 -15.16
CA THR A 29 9.58 6.17 -13.85
C THR A 29 10.07 7.15 -12.79
N ASP A 30 9.16 7.63 -11.96
CA ASP A 30 9.50 8.37 -10.73
C ASP A 30 9.35 7.44 -9.54
N ASN A 31 10.37 6.59 -9.34
CA ASN A 31 10.31 5.58 -8.30
C ASN A 31 10.32 6.17 -6.89
N GLU A 32 10.91 7.37 -6.69
CA GLU A 32 10.90 8.04 -5.39
C GLU A 32 9.50 8.49 -5.02
N SER A 33 8.78 9.11 -5.95
CA SER A 33 7.36 9.44 -5.76
C SER A 33 6.50 8.19 -5.59
N ALA A 34 6.77 7.12 -6.35
CA ALA A 34 6.06 5.85 -6.18
C ALA A 34 6.26 5.26 -4.78
N ALA A 35 7.51 5.19 -4.29
CA ALA A 35 7.82 4.70 -2.96
C ALA A 35 7.16 5.55 -1.88
N HIS A 36 7.16 6.88 -2.02
CA HIS A 36 6.48 7.80 -1.12
C HIS A 36 4.98 7.52 -1.01
N TRP A 37 4.28 7.42 -2.14
CA TRP A 37 2.83 7.21 -2.13
C TRP A 37 2.42 5.78 -1.75
N PHE A 38 3.21 4.76 -2.12
CA PHE A 38 2.99 3.41 -1.60
C PHE A 38 3.18 3.37 -0.08
N GLN A 39 4.17 4.07 0.48
CA GLN A 39 4.35 4.18 1.93
C GLN A 39 3.14 4.82 2.61
N ALA A 40 2.65 5.94 2.09
CA ALA A 40 1.48 6.63 2.65
C ALA A 40 0.23 5.72 2.66
N ALA A 41 -0.04 5.00 1.57
CA ALA A 41 -1.15 4.06 1.49
C ALA A 41 -0.95 2.80 2.35
N ALA A 42 0.28 2.26 2.40
CA ALA A 42 0.62 1.08 3.20
C ALA A 42 0.44 1.33 4.71
N ASP A 43 0.79 2.54 5.17
CA ASP A 43 0.58 2.98 6.54
C ASP A 43 -0.90 3.04 6.93
N LEU A 44 -1.80 3.28 5.97
CA LEU A 44 -3.26 3.25 6.15
C LEU A 44 -3.85 1.84 6.01
N GLY A 45 -3.02 0.82 5.79
CA GLY A 45 -3.46 -0.57 5.68
C GLY A 45 -3.85 -1.03 4.27
N VAL A 46 -3.53 -0.25 3.22
CA VAL A 46 -3.79 -0.68 1.84
C VAL A 46 -2.87 -1.86 1.49
N LYS A 47 -3.45 -3.07 1.46
CA LYS A 47 -2.75 -4.34 1.28
C LYS A 47 -1.82 -4.35 0.05
N ASP A 48 -2.31 -3.87 -1.08
CA ASP A 48 -1.55 -3.90 -2.34
C ASP A 48 -0.36 -2.92 -2.28
N SER A 49 -0.51 -1.79 -1.60
CA SER A 49 0.60 -0.87 -1.34
C SER A 49 1.62 -1.45 -0.38
N GLN A 50 1.19 -2.18 0.65
CA GLN A 50 2.12 -2.91 1.53
C GLN A 50 2.92 -3.93 0.73
N PHE A 51 2.27 -4.70 -0.14
CA PHE A 51 2.96 -5.67 -0.99
C PHE A 51 3.98 -5.01 -1.93
N ASN A 52 3.59 -3.94 -2.62
CA ASN A 52 4.48 -3.21 -3.53
C ASN A 52 5.66 -2.57 -2.79
N LEU A 53 5.41 -1.97 -1.63
CA LEU A 53 6.46 -1.42 -0.78
C LEU A 53 7.42 -2.50 -0.27
N GLY A 54 6.93 -3.70 0.02
CA GLY A 54 7.76 -4.86 0.30
C GLY A 54 8.76 -5.17 -0.82
N ILE A 55 8.31 -5.06 -2.08
CA ILE A 55 9.17 -5.23 -3.27
C ILE A 55 10.17 -4.08 -3.40
N LEU A 56 9.72 -2.83 -3.27
CA LEU A 56 10.58 -1.65 -3.41
C LEU A 56 11.67 -1.61 -2.34
N ALA A 57 11.34 -1.90 -1.09
CA ALA A 57 12.30 -2.00 0.01
C ALA A 57 13.31 -3.14 -0.20
N ALA A 58 12.87 -4.30 -0.72
CA ALA A 58 13.78 -5.41 -1.05
C ALA A 58 14.80 -5.04 -2.13
N LYS A 59 14.38 -4.26 -3.14
CA LYS A 59 15.20 -3.90 -4.30
C LYS A 59 15.95 -2.58 -4.15
N GLY A 60 15.55 -1.73 -3.21
CA GLY A 60 16.05 -0.35 -3.11
C GLY A 60 15.64 0.52 -4.31
N VAL A 61 14.40 0.36 -4.80
CA VAL A 61 13.89 1.13 -5.95
C VAL A 61 13.11 2.33 -5.44
N GLY A 62 13.59 3.54 -5.74
CA GLY A 62 12.98 4.78 -5.22
C GLY A 62 13.16 5.01 -3.72
N MET A 63 13.93 4.15 -3.07
CA MET A 63 14.24 4.21 -1.64
C MET A 63 15.52 3.41 -1.35
N LYS A 64 16.13 3.60 -0.18
CA LYS A 64 17.25 2.76 0.24
C LYS A 64 16.76 1.32 0.47
N GLN A 65 17.54 0.33 0.03
CA GLN A 65 17.24 -1.07 0.29
C GLN A 65 17.17 -1.35 1.81
N ASN A 66 16.11 -2.04 2.22
CA ASN A 66 15.86 -2.44 3.60
C ASN A 66 15.09 -3.77 3.67
N LEU A 67 15.80 -4.86 3.94
CA LEU A 67 15.21 -6.20 4.03
C LEU A 67 14.35 -6.40 5.29
N GLU A 68 14.66 -5.74 6.41
CA GLU A 68 13.83 -5.81 7.64
C GLU A 68 12.46 -5.17 7.39
N GLU A 69 12.43 -4.05 6.66
CA GLU A 69 11.19 -3.41 6.24
C GLU A 69 10.43 -4.21 5.18
N SER A 70 11.13 -4.77 4.19
CA SER A 70 10.52 -5.66 3.20
C SER A 70 9.81 -6.85 3.85
N TYR A 71 10.50 -7.51 4.79
CA TYR A 71 9.93 -8.60 5.57
C TYR A 71 8.65 -8.17 6.29
N LYS A 72 8.70 -7.03 7.00
CA LYS A 72 7.55 -6.49 7.74
C LYS A 72 6.33 -6.35 6.84
N TRP A 73 6.48 -5.71 5.68
CA TRP A 73 5.34 -5.47 4.79
C TRP A 73 4.78 -6.76 4.19
N PHE A 74 5.62 -7.69 3.73
CA PHE A 74 5.13 -8.99 3.27
C PHE A 74 4.50 -9.81 4.39
N ALA A 75 5.01 -9.74 5.61
CA ALA A 75 4.46 -10.44 6.75
C ALA A 75 3.06 -9.92 7.14
N LEU A 76 2.84 -8.60 7.09
CA LEU A 76 1.52 -8.00 7.32
C LEU A 76 0.50 -8.48 6.29
N VAL A 77 0.86 -8.52 5.02
CA VAL A 77 -0.01 -9.05 3.95
C VAL A 77 -0.23 -10.56 4.10
N ALA A 78 0.80 -11.33 4.45
CA ALA A 78 0.68 -12.76 4.69
C ALA A 78 -0.27 -13.10 5.86
N LYS A 79 -0.38 -12.24 6.88
CA LYS A 79 -1.34 -12.41 8.00
C LYS A 79 -2.80 -12.40 7.52
N THR A 80 -3.10 -11.86 6.34
CA THR A 80 -4.44 -11.90 5.75
C THR A 80 -4.70 -13.17 4.92
N GLY A 81 -3.80 -14.15 4.94
CA GLY A 81 -3.91 -15.41 4.20
C GLY A 81 -3.32 -15.37 2.78
N ASP A 82 -2.65 -14.28 2.41
CA ASP A 82 -2.01 -14.14 1.09
C ASP A 82 -0.76 -15.02 0.98
N LYS A 83 -0.83 -16.04 0.11
CA LYS A 83 0.22 -17.06 -0.02
C LYS A 83 1.46 -16.53 -0.74
N ASP A 84 1.28 -15.60 -1.68
CA ASP A 84 2.41 -15.02 -2.42
C ASP A 84 3.21 -14.10 -1.51
N ALA A 85 2.54 -13.32 -0.66
CA ALA A 85 3.21 -12.53 0.36
C ALA A 85 3.92 -13.41 1.39
N ALA A 86 3.32 -14.53 1.80
CA ALA A 86 3.97 -15.49 2.69
C ALA A 86 5.26 -16.07 2.07
N ALA A 87 5.23 -16.47 0.80
CA ALA A 87 6.40 -16.97 0.10
C ALA A 87 7.51 -15.91 0.01
N LYS A 88 7.17 -14.66 -0.34
CA LYS A 88 8.13 -13.55 -0.40
C LYS A 88 8.71 -13.22 0.98
N ARG A 89 7.89 -13.17 2.03
CA ARG A 89 8.35 -13.02 3.41
C ARG A 89 9.39 -14.09 3.77
N ASP A 90 9.11 -15.35 3.44
CA ASP A 90 9.99 -16.47 3.75
C ASP A 90 11.29 -16.45 2.93
N GLU A 91 11.24 -15.95 1.70
CA GLU A 91 12.43 -15.67 0.89
C GLU A 91 13.31 -14.59 1.55
N ILE A 92 12.72 -13.45 1.94
CA ILE A 92 13.45 -12.38 2.63
C ILE A 92 14.03 -12.87 3.97
N ALA A 93 13.30 -13.72 4.70
CA ALA A 93 13.75 -14.27 5.97
C ALA A 93 15.06 -15.07 5.84
N LYS A 94 15.28 -15.77 4.72
CA LYS A 94 16.51 -16.52 4.45
C LYS A 94 17.72 -15.62 4.23
N ALA A 95 17.51 -14.37 3.81
CA ALA A 95 18.55 -13.39 3.55
C ALA A 95 18.91 -12.54 4.78
N LEU A 96 18.10 -12.59 5.85
CA LEU A 96 18.31 -11.83 7.08
C LEU A 96 19.17 -12.62 8.07
N ARG A 97 20.07 -11.91 8.79
CA ARG A 97 20.70 -12.48 9.99
C ARG A 97 19.64 -12.68 11.09
N PRO A 98 19.82 -13.64 12.03
CA PRO A 98 18.82 -13.93 13.06
C PRO A 98 18.35 -12.69 13.83
N GLU A 99 19.27 -11.81 14.23
CA GLU A 99 18.95 -10.59 14.95
C GLU A 99 18.15 -9.58 14.12
N GLN A 100 18.30 -9.58 12.80
CA GLN A 100 17.53 -8.72 11.90
C GLN A 100 16.14 -9.30 11.68
N LEU A 101 16.04 -10.62 11.55
CA LEU A 101 14.75 -11.31 11.44
C LEU A 101 13.91 -11.11 12.70
N GLU A 102 14.50 -11.20 13.89
CA GLU A 102 13.80 -10.95 15.15
C GLU A 102 13.28 -9.50 15.23
N ARG A 103 14.09 -8.51 14.85
CA ARG A 103 13.63 -7.11 14.78
C ARG A 103 12.51 -6.92 13.77
N ALA A 104 12.59 -7.54 12.60
CA ALA A 104 11.56 -7.45 11.58
C ALA A 104 10.24 -8.10 12.03
N ARG A 105 10.30 -9.25 12.72
CA ARG A 105 9.14 -9.88 13.36
C ARG A 105 8.53 -8.99 14.44
N ALA A 106 9.36 -8.45 15.34
CA ALA A 106 8.89 -7.53 16.38
C ALA A 106 8.21 -6.29 15.78
N ALA A 107 8.80 -5.69 14.73
CA ALA A 107 8.20 -4.58 14.01
C ALA A 107 6.85 -4.94 13.37
N THR A 108 6.70 -6.17 12.87
CA THR A 108 5.44 -6.70 12.31
C THR A 108 4.36 -6.86 13.38
N GLU A 109 4.71 -7.35 14.57
CA GLU A 109 3.76 -7.52 15.67
C GLU A 109 3.33 -6.19 16.31
N LEU A 110 4.23 -5.20 16.34
CA LEU A 110 3.95 -3.88 16.90
C LEU A 110 3.22 -2.96 15.92
N TRP A 111 3.22 -3.29 14.63
CA TRP A 111 2.62 -2.42 13.61
C TRP A 111 1.10 -2.37 13.73
N LYS A 112 0.56 -1.15 13.60
CA LYS A 112 -0.87 -0.87 13.50
C LYS A 112 -1.09 0.14 12.37
N ALA A 113 -2.14 -0.06 11.59
CA ALA A 113 -2.53 0.90 10.58
C ALA A 113 -2.85 2.26 11.22
N LYS A 114 -2.47 3.34 10.54
CA LYS A 114 -2.93 4.69 10.87
C LYS A 114 -4.45 4.78 10.67
N PRO A 115 -5.16 5.60 11.47
CA PRO A 115 -6.58 5.82 11.27
C PRO A 115 -6.82 6.45 9.90
N LEU A 116 -7.87 5.96 9.23
CA LEU A 116 -8.29 6.43 7.91
C LEU A 116 -9.37 7.50 8.10
N ASP A 117 -9.22 8.65 7.42
CA ASP A 117 -10.24 9.71 7.42
C ASP A 117 -11.45 9.27 6.60
N PRO A 118 -12.63 9.08 7.20
CA PRO A 118 -13.83 8.65 6.47
C PRO A 118 -14.25 9.65 5.39
N ALA A 119 -14.09 10.96 5.61
CA ALA A 119 -14.54 11.98 4.65
C ALA A 119 -13.69 11.96 3.37
N ALA A 120 -12.40 11.68 3.49
CA ALA A 120 -11.51 11.57 2.34
C ALA A 120 -11.64 10.23 1.59
N ASN A 121 -12.26 9.22 2.22
CA ASN A 121 -12.25 7.83 1.73
C ASN A 121 -13.66 7.26 1.49
N SER A 122 -14.72 8.01 1.77
CA SER A 122 -16.09 7.67 1.35
C SER A 122 -16.24 7.95 -0.14
N ALA A 123 -16.96 7.06 -0.83
CA ALA A 123 -17.52 7.36 -2.13
C ALA A 123 -18.83 8.14 -1.87
N ASP A 124 -18.73 9.41 -1.47
CA ASP A 124 -19.91 10.26 -1.47
C ASP A 124 -20.35 10.42 -2.93
N VAL A 125 -21.30 9.57 -3.33
CA VAL A 125 -22.03 9.70 -4.58
C VAL A 125 -22.91 10.93 -4.39
N PRO A 126 -22.65 12.04 -5.11
CA PRO A 126 -23.50 13.22 -5.00
C PRO A 126 -24.96 12.81 -5.18
N GLU A 127 -25.88 13.37 -4.40
CA GLU A 127 -27.31 12.99 -4.46
C GLU A 127 -27.87 13.05 -5.90
N SER A 128 -27.39 14.01 -6.69
CA SER A 128 -27.64 14.14 -8.14
C SER A 128 -27.21 12.96 -9.04
N TRP A 129 -26.47 11.99 -8.51
CA TRP A 129 -25.99 10.79 -9.21
C TRP A 129 -26.69 9.51 -8.71
N GLN A 130 -27.66 9.62 -7.79
CA GLN A 130 -28.42 8.49 -7.23
C GLN A 130 -29.78 8.26 -7.93
N ASP A 131 -30.17 9.09 -8.91
CA ASP A 131 -31.45 8.98 -9.61
C ASP A 131 -31.47 7.83 -10.63
N GLY A 132 -31.88 6.65 -10.16
CA GLY A 132 -32.08 5.48 -11.02
C GLY A 132 -33.01 4.39 -10.47
N THR A 133 -33.54 4.50 -9.25
CA THR A 133 -34.56 3.55 -8.77
C THR A 133 -35.91 3.82 -9.43
N PRO A 134 -36.47 2.89 -10.23
CA PRO A 134 -37.81 3.05 -10.78
C PRO A 134 -38.81 3.05 -9.63
N GLN A 135 -39.55 4.15 -9.45
CA GLN A 135 -40.76 4.12 -8.62
C GLN A 135 -41.83 3.35 -9.40
N THR A 136 -42.05 2.09 -9.04
CA THR A 136 -43.26 1.36 -9.41
C THR A 136 -44.45 2.00 -8.70
N THR A 137 -45.19 2.84 -9.41
CA THR A 137 -46.52 3.30 -8.99
C THR A 137 -47.52 2.17 -9.22
N ALA A 138 -48.24 1.80 -8.14
CA ALA A 138 -49.32 0.82 -8.12
C ALA A 138 -50.61 1.35 -8.77
#